data_AF-A0A6I9NMU4-F1
#
_entry.id   AF-A0A6I9NMU4-F1
#
_cell.length_a   1.000
_cell.length_b   1.000
_cell.length_c   1.000
_cell.angle_alpha   90.00
_cell.angle_beta   90.00
_cell.angle_gamma   90.00
#
_symmetry.space_group_name_H-M   'P 1'
#
loop_
_entity.id
_entity.type
_entity.pdbx_description
1 polymer ?
#
loop_
_entity_poly.entity_id
_entity_poly.type
_entity_poly.pdbx_seq_one_letter_code
_entity_poly.pdbx_strand_id
1 'polypeptide(L)'
;MNGHCNVKVNDTVEEFHCNNSDLLIDSKKSVVHHKHETSRKKDEDQSRLPALEAAYTSILRELGEDTDRQGLLRTPLRAAKAMQFLTKGYHETIEDILNNAIFDEDHDEMVIVKNIDVFSLCEHHLVPFFGKVHIGYIPNKKVVGLSKLAR
;
A
#
# COMPACT_ATOMS: atom_id res chain seq x y z
N MET A 1 13.48 16.39 -33.24
CA MET A 1 14.04 15.32 -32.41
C MET A 1 12.88 14.56 -31.79
N ASN A 2 12.39 13.53 -32.49
CA ASN A 2 11.35 12.61 -32.05
C ASN A 2 11.68 11.26 -32.71
N GLY A 3 12.25 10.34 -31.93
CA GLY A 3 12.58 9.00 -32.38
C GLY A 3 11.39 8.07 -32.17
N HIS A 4 10.67 7.77 -33.25
CA HIS A 4 9.79 6.62 -33.33
C HIS A 4 10.63 5.35 -33.45
N CYS A 5 10.36 4.34 -32.61
CA CYS A 5 10.93 3.01 -32.76
C CYS A 5 9.81 2.04 -33.16
N ASN A 6 9.80 1.63 -34.43
CA ASN A 6 8.95 0.56 -34.97
C ASN A 6 9.71 -0.76 -34.84
N VAL A 7 9.17 -1.72 -34.10
CA VAL A 7 9.68 -3.10 -34.05
C VAL A 7 8.95 -3.92 -35.12
N LYS A 8 9.72 -4.39 -36.12
CA LYS A 8 9.27 -5.40 -37.08
C LYS A 8 9.50 -6.78 -36.47
N VAL A 9 8.45 -7.59 -36.46
CA VAL A 9 8.49 -9.03 -36.16
C VAL A 9 9.05 -9.75 -37.37
N ASN A 10 10.04 -10.62 -37.16
CA ASN A 10 10.35 -11.75 -38.04
C ASN A 10 10.95 -12.88 -37.19
N ASP A 11 10.48 -14.08 -37.48
CA ASP A 11 10.65 -15.32 -36.74
C ASP A 11 12.10 -15.81 -36.64
N THR A 12 12.55 -16.11 -35.42
CA THR A 12 13.51 -17.19 -35.10
C THR A 12 13.43 -17.51 -33.61
N VAL A 13 13.23 -18.78 -33.30
CA VAL A 13 13.07 -19.36 -31.96
C VAL A 13 14.44 -19.45 -31.28
N GLU A 14 14.61 -18.87 -30.09
CA GLU A 14 15.72 -19.22 -29.18
C GLU A 14 15.15 -19.94 -27.96
N GLU A 15 15.39 -21.25 -27.92
CA GLU A 15 15.20 -22.10 -26.76
C GLU A 15 16.24 -21.75 -25.69
N PHE A 16 15.80 -21.34 -24.50
CA PHE A 16 16.64 -21.38 -23.31
C PHE A 16 16.22 -22.56 -22.43
N HIS A 17 16.93 -23.67 -22.60
CA HIS A 17 16.97 -24.78 -21.66
C HIS A 17 17.91 -24.44 -20.50
N CYS A 18 17.43 -24.57 -19.27
CA CYS A 18 18.29 -24.84 -18.11
C CYS A 18 17.57 -25.84 -17.21
N ASN A 19 17.95 -27.11 -17.32
CA ASN A 19 17.44 -28.20 -16.50
C ASN A 19 18.39 -28.52 -15.34
N ASN A 20 17.76 -28.76 -14.19
CA ASN A 20 18.18 -29.51 -13.00
C ASN A 20 19.29 -28.90 -12.13
N SER A 21 19.21 -28.90 -10.79
CA SER A 21 18.54 -29.83 -9.87
C SER A 21 18.41 -29.24 -8.46
N ASP A 22 17.37 -29.66 -7.74
CA ASP A 22 17.25 -29.75 -6.28
C ASP A 22 17.21 -28.45 -5.44
N LEU A 23 16.02 -27.85 -5.34
CA LEU A 23 15.60 -27.16 -4.13
C LEU A 23 14.45 -27.96 -3.49
N LEU A 24 14.84 -28.91 -2.65
CA LEU A 24 13.96 -29.48 -1.63
C LEU A 24 13.56 -28.35 -0.68
N ILE A 25 12.31 -27.91 -0.76
CA ILE A 25 11.72 -27.06 0.29
C ILE A 25 11.45 -27.98 1.49
N ASP A 26 12.45 -28.08 2.37
CA ASP A 26 12.31 -28.74 3.66
C ASP A 26 11.29 -27.96 4.51
N SER A 27 10.30 -28.69 5.02
CA SER A 27 9.10 -28.21 5.70
C SER A 27 9.37 -27.82 7.16
N LYS A 28 10.53 -27.23 7.47
CA LYS A 28 10.87 -26.77 8.82
C LYS A 28 11.65 -25.47 8.77
N LYS A 29 11.06 -24.45 9.41
CA LYS A 29 11.66 -23.20 9.94
C LYS A 29 11.45 -21.94 9.09
N SER A 30 10.25 -21.35 9.22
CA SER A 30 10.01 -19.94 8.87
C SER A 30 9.21 -19.22 9.97
N VAL A 31 9.75 -19.24 11.20
CA VAL A 31 9.41 -18.18 12.16
C VAL A 31 10.44 -17.08 11.96
N VAL A 32 10.23 -16.23 10.96
CA VAL A 32 11.03 -15.01 10.78
C VAL A 32 10.35 -13.91 11.59
N HIS A 33 11.07 -13.40 12.58
CA HIS A 33 10.66 -12.35 13.50
C HIS A 33 10.39 -11.01 12.76
N HIS A 34 9.12 -10.63 12.54
CA HIS A 34 8.74 -9.34 11.92
C HIS A 34 8.51 -8.15 12.87
N LYS A 35 8.64 -8.32 14.20
CA LYS A 35 8.47 -7.22 15.17
C LYS A 35 9.40 -6.02 14.94
N HIS A 36 10.54 -6.23 14.27
CA HIS A 36 11.58 -5.22 14.07
C HIS A 36 11.29 -4.24 12.92
N GLU A 37 10.36 -4.55 12.02
CA GLU A 37 10.11 -3.73 10.82
C GLU A 37 8.99 -2.70 11.02
N THR A 38 7.94 -3.08 11.75
CA THR A 38 6.86 -2.17 12.15
C THR A 38 7.32 -1.10 13.15
N SER A 39 8.32 -1.39 14.00
CA SER A 39 8.89 -0.38 14.91
C SER A 39 9.70 0.68 14.14
N ARG A 40 10.56 0.24 13.21
CA ARG A 40 11.40 1.13 12.38
C ARG A 40 10.57 2.16 11.60
N LYS A 41 9.44 1.74 11.02
CA LYS A 41 8.55 2.63 10.23
C LYS A 41 7.84 3.68 11.10
N LYS A 42 7.48 3.33 12.35
CA LYS A 42 6.93 4.30 13.31
C LYS A 42 7.97 5.30 13.78
N ASP A 43 9.21 4.85 13.97
CA ASP A 43 10.31 5.73 14.36
C ASP A 43 10.64 6.73 13.24
N GLU A 44 10.58 6.29 11.98
CA GLU A 44 10.70 7.16 10.81
C GLU A 44 9.59 8.23 10.77
N ASP A 45 8.33 7.83 10.92
CA ASP A 45 7.22 8.78 10.95
C ASP A 45 7.36 9.81 12.08
N GLN A 46 7.74 9.34 13.28
CA GLN A 46 7.97 10.22 14.42
C GLN A 46 9.12 11.20 14.18
N SER A 47 10.16 10.78 13.47
CA SER A 47 11.31 11.62 13.11
C SER A 47 10.96 12.71 12.09
N ARG A 48 10.03 12.44 11.17
CA ARG A 48 9.61 13.37 10.11
C ARG A 48 8.52 14.35 10.57
N LEU A 49 7.79 14.02 11.63
CA LEU A 49 6.66 14.82 12.12
C LEU A 49 7.00 16.31 12.34
N PRO A 50 8.15 16.70 12.96
CA PRO A 50 8.47 18.12 13.13
C PRO A 50 8.67 18.87 11.80
N ALA A 51 9.24 18.21 10.78
CA ALA A 51 9.44 18.81 9.48
C ALA A 51 8.11 19.02 8.74
N LEU A 52 7.20 18.05 8.81
CA LEU A 52 5.85 18.18 8.27
C LEU A 52 5.04 19.28 8.98
N GLU A 53 5.14 19.37 10.31
CA GLU A 53 4.50 20.43 11.09
C GLU A 53 5.02 21.82 10.69
N ALA A 54 6.34 21.96 10.49
CA ALA A 54 6.92 23.20 9.98
C ALA A 54 6.42 23.54 8.57
N ALA A 55 6.30 22.55 7.68
CA ALA A 55 5.78 22.75 6.32
C ALA A 55 4.32 23.22 6.34
N TYR A 56 3.45 22.62 7.15
CA TYR A 56 2.06 23.07 7.29
C TYR A 56 1.94 24.45 7.92
N THR A 57 2.81 24.79 8.87
CA THR A 57 2.90 26.17 9.39
C THR A 57 3.22 27.16 8.27
N SER A 58 4.19 26.82 7.42
CA SER A 58 4.55 27.64 6.26
C SER A 58 3.38 27.79 5.30
N ILE A 59 2.68 26.71 4.95
CA ILE A 59 1.52 26.74 4.07
C ILE A 59 0.45 27.70 4.62
N LEU A 60 0.11 27.61 5.91
CA LEU A 60 -0.90 28.50 6.50
C LEU A 60 -0.49 29.98 6.39
N ARG A 61 0.79 30.29 6.65
CA ARG A 61 1.30 31.65 6.52
C ARG A 61 1.23 32.16 5.09
N GLU A 62 1.64 31.36 4.11
CA GLU A 62 1.61 31.73 2.69
C GLU A 62 0.18 31.86 2.14
N LEU A 63 -0.80 31.22 2.78
CA LEU A 63 -2.23 31.42 2.49
C LEU A 63 -2.80 32.70 3.12
N GLY A 64 -2.00 33.46 3.88
CA GLY A 64 -2.42 34.70 4.54
C GLY A 64 -3.17 34.48 5.86
N GLU A 65 -3.11 33.28 6.45
CA GLU A 65 -3.73 33.01 7.75
C GLU A 65 -2.85 33.47 8.92
N ASP A 66 -3.50 33.89 10.01
CA ASP A 66 -2.84 34.14 11.29
C ASP A 66 -2.58 32.82 12.03
N THR A 67 -1.33 32.36 12.04
CA THR A 67 -0.94 31.10 12.69
C THR A 67 -1.07 31.13 14.22
N ASP A 68 -1.13 32.31 14.83
CA ASP A 68 -1.22 32.48 16.28
C ASP A 68 -2.68 32.49 16.77
N ARG A 69 -3.67 32.49 15.86
CA ARG A 69 -5.08 32.41 16.24
C ARG A 69 -5.39 31.08 16.91
N GLN A 70 -6.26 31.12 17.92
CA GLN A 70 -6.61 29.96 18.77
C GLN A 70 -6.95 28.68 17.97
N GLY A 71 -7.63 28.82 16.82
CA GLY A 71 -8.00 27.69 15.97
C GLY A 71 -6.85 27.03 15.19
N LEU A 72 -5.71 27.71 15.00
CA LEU A 72 -4.59 27.25 14.19
C LEU A 72 -3.35 26.83 14.97
N LEU A 73 -3.24 27.18 16.25
CA LEU A 73 -2.10 26.81 17.11
C LEU A 73 -1.72 25.32 17.04
N ARG A 74 -2.70 24.44 16.85
CA ARG A 74 -2.51 22.98 16.75
C ARG A 74 -2.78 22.43 15.35
N THR A 75 -3.14 23.27 14.39
CA THR A 75 -3.46 22.83 13.02
C THR A 75 -2.26 22.24 12.30
N PRO A 76 -1.06 22.82 12.34
CA PRO A 76 0.12 22.22 11.72
C PRO A 76 0.38 20.78 12.19
N LEU A 77 0.37 20.54 13.49
CA LEU A 77 0.52 19.20 14.07
C LEU A 77 -0.60 18.24 13.63
N ARG A 78 -1.85 18.71 13.65
CA ARG A 78 -3.02 17.89 13.24
C ARG A 78 -2.94 17.53 11.75
N ALA A 79 -2.57 18.48 10.90
CA ALA A 79 -2.43 18.29 9.46
C ALA A 79 -1.29 17.31 9.14
N ALA A 80 -0.13 17.46 9.80
CA ALA A 80 1.00 16.54 9.64
C ALA A 80 0.61 15.09 9.99
N LYS A 81 -0.03 14.88 11.16
CA LYS A 81 -0.51 13.55 11.57
C LYS A 81 -1.59 13.00 10.63
N ALA A 82 -2.50 13.84 10.15
CA ALA A 82 -3.52 13.43 9.20
C ALA A 82 -2.90 12.97 7.89
N MET A 83 -1.91 13.69 7.36
CA MET A 83 -1.21 13.31 6.14
C MET A 83 -0.48 11.97 6.30
N GLN A 84 0.26 11.77 7.40
CA GLN A 84 0.90 10.48 7.69
C GLN A 84 -0.10 9.33 7.78
N PHE A 85 -1.26 9.56 8.40
CA PHE A 85 -2.31 8.55 8.46
C PHE A 85 -2.87 8.20 7.08
N LEU A 86 -3.11 9.20 6.23
CA LEU A 86 -3.62 9.00 4.87
C LEU A 86 -2.60 8.27 3.98
N THR A 87 -1.31 8.40 4.27
CA THR A 87 -0.22 7.74 3.53
C THR A 87 0.36 6.51 4.24
N LYS A 88 -0.26 6.02 5.32
CA LYS A 88 0.27 4.90 6.13
C LYS A 88 0.46 3.60 5.33
N GLY A 89 -0.29 3.43 4.23
CA GLY A 89 -0.24 2.23 3.39
C GLY A 89 1.15 1.95 2.80
N TYR A 90 2.01 2.97 2.64
CA TYR A 90 3.41 2.77 2.22
C TYR A 90 4.24 1.97 3.24
N HIS A 91 3.77 1.90 4.48
CA HIS A 91 4.43 1.19 5.56
C HIS A 91 3.86 -0.20 5.82
N GLU A 92 2.76 -0.57 5.16
CA GLU A 92 2.11 -1.87 5.32
C GLU A 92 2.68 -2.89 4.31
N THR A 93 2.65 -4.17 4.67
CA THR A 93 3.07 -5.29 3.80
C THR A 93 1.89 -6.24 3.62
N ILE A 94 1.84 -6.90 2.47
CA ILE A 94 0.73 -7.82 2.14
C ILE A 94 0.73 -9.00 3.12
N GLU A 95 1.90 -9.48 3.52
CA GLU A 95 2.08 -10.58 4.45
C GLU A 95 1.45 -10.29 5.82
N ASP A 96 1.70 -9.10 6.37
CA ASP A 96 1.14 -8.65 7.65
C ASP A 96 -0.37 -8.44 7.56
N ILE A 97 -0.87 -7.93 6.42
CA ILE A 97 -2.30 -7.73 6.18
C ILE A 97 -3.02 -9.09 6.11
N LEU A 98 -2.50 -10.03 5.31
CA LEU A 98 -3.10 -11.36 5.14
C LEU A 98 -3.07 -12.16 6.44
N ASN A 99 -1.97 -12.12 7.20
CA ASN A 99 -1.80 -12.81 8.48
C ASN A 99 -2.27 -14.28 8.43
N ASN A 100 -1.87 -15.01 7.39
CA ASN A 100 -2.24 -16.41 7.14
C ASN A 100 -3.75 -16.70 7.10
N ALA A 101 -4.60 -15.69 6.83
CA ALA A 101 -6.04 -15.87 6.70
C ALA A 101 -6.41 -16.42 5.31
N ILE A 102 -5.86 -17.59 4.99
CA ILE A 102 -6.13 -18.37 3.79
C ILE A 102 -6.68 -19.71 4.25
N PHE A 103 -7.88 -20.05 3.78
CA PHE A 103 -8.61 -21.25 4.17
C PHE A 103 -8.69 -22.21 3.00
N ASP A 104 -8.59 -23.51 3.27
CA ASP A 104 -8.77 -24.56 2.27
C ASP A 104 -10.23 -25.01 2.33
N GLU A 105 -11.04 -24.52 1.38
CA GLU A 105 -12.49 -24.77 1.35
C GLU A 105 -12.93 -25.53 0.08
N ASP A 106 -11.96 -26.04 -0.71
CA ASP A 106 -12.18 -26.68 -2.02
C ASP A 106 -13.20 -25.92 -2.89
N HIS A 107 -13.17 -24.59 -2.80
CA HIS A 107 -14.10 -23.70 -3.49
C HIS A 107 -13.52 -23.30 -4.85
N ASP A 108 -14.33 -23.43 -5.91
CA ASP A 108 -14.00 -23.12 -7.31
C ASP A 108 -15.03 -22.18 -7.98
N GLU A 109 -15.98 -21.65 -7.22
CA GLU A 109 -16.96 -20.67 -7.68
C GLU A 109 -16.51 -19.22 -7.42
N MET A 110 -17.07 -18.27 -8.16
CA MET A 110 -16.70 -16.85 -8.05
C MET A 110 -17.08 -16.27 -6.68
N VAL A 111 -16.10 -15.68 -6.00
CA VAL A 111 -16.31 -14.90 -4.78
C VAL A 111 -16.35 -13.41 -5.13
N ILE A 112 -17.42 -12.71 -4.71
CA ILE A 112 -17.57 -11.26 -4.92
C ILE A 112 -17.75 -10.56 -3.58
N VAL A 113 -16.89 -9.58 -3.31
CA VAL A 113 -17.05 -8.61 -2.22
C VAL A 113 -17.32 -7.24 -2.83
N LYS A 114 -18.47 -6.65 -2.50
CA LYS A 114 -18.95 -5.38 -3.06
C LYS A 114 -19.09 -4.31 -2.00
N ASN A 115 -19.11 -3.06 -2.45
CA ASN A 115 -19.39 -1.88 -1.63
C ASN A 115 -18.34 -1.60 -0.55
N ILE A 116 -17.08 -1.96 -0.79
CA ILE A 116 -15.97 -1.61 0.11
C ILE A 116 -15.72 -0.10 0.00
N ASP A 117 -15.82 0.61 1.12
CA ASP A 117 -15.47 2.03 1.18
C ASP A 117 -13.97 2.23 1.01
N VAL A 118 -13.59 3.09 0.07
CA VAL A 118 -12.19 3.46 -0.15
C VAL A 118 -12.04 4.96 -0.07
N PHE A 119 -11.00 5.38 0.66
CA PHE A 119 -10.55 6.74 0.79
C PHE A 119 -9.08 6.78 0.38
N SER A 120 -8.73 7.68 -0.53
CA SER A 120 -7.34 7.84 -0.97
C SER A 120 -7.04 9.29 -1.31
N LEU A 121 -5.81 9.59 -1.68
CA LEU A 121 -5.32 10.91 -2.04
C LEU A 121 -4.93 10.95 -3.53
N CYS A 122 -5.38 11.97 -4.24
CA CYS A 122 -4.92 12.22 -5.60
C CYS A 122 -3.49 12.79 -5.54
N GLU A 123 -2.51 12.07 -6.08
CA GLU A 123 -1.11 12.51 -6.06
C GLU A 123 -0.85 13.84 -6.79
N HIS A 124 -1.68 14.19 -7.78
CA HIS A 124 -1.54 15.43 -8.53
C HIS A 124 -1.87 16.69 -7.73
N HIS A 125 -2.77 16.57 -6.75
CA HIS A 125 -3.33 17.73 -6.03
C HIS A 125 -3.26 17.60 -4.50
N LEU A 126 -2.95 16.40 -4.00
CA LEU A 126 -3.04 16.02 -2.59
C LEU A 126 -4.45 16.25 -1.99
N VAL A 127 -5.48 16.15 -2.82
CA VAL A 127 -6.89 16.25 -2.43
C VAL A 127 -7.49 14.84 -2.34
N PRO A 128 -8.32 14.55 -1.31
CA PRO A 128 -8.96 13.25 -1.18
C PRO A 128 -9.89 12.91 -2.33
N PHE A 129 -9.92 11.64 -2.72
CA PHE A 129 -11.02 11.05 -3.48
C PHE A 129 -11.55 9.83 -2.72
N PHE A 130 -12.84 9.59 -2.88
CA PHE A 130 -13.55 8.52 -2.18
C PHE A 130 -14.48 7.80 -3.15
N GLY A 131 -14.71 6.53 -2.88
CA GLY A 131 -15.54 5.69 -3.75
C GLY A 131 -15.79 4.31 -3.17
N LYS A 132 -16.32 3.45 -4.03
CA LYS A 132 -16.57 2.04 -3.72
C LYS A 132 -15.69 1.16 -4.58
N VAL A 133 -15.08 0.16 -3.97
CA VAL A 133 -14.37 -0.92 -4.67
C VAL A 133 -15.19 -2.20 -4.59
N HIS A 134 -15.18 -2.93 -5.70
CA HIS A 134 -15.79 -4.24 -5.86
C HIS A 134 -14.69 -5.21 -6.29
N ILE A 135 -14.52 -6.30 -5.55
CA ILE A 135 -13.50 -7.30 -5.80
C ILE A 135 -14.22 -8.60 -6.18
N GLY A 136 -13.80 -9.19 -7.29
CA GLY A 136 -14.24 -10.51 -7.73
C GLY A 136 -13.02 -11.37 -8.02
N TYR A 137 -13.01 -12.61 -7.53
CA TYR A 137 -11.96 -13.59 -7.86
C TYR A 137 -12.53 -15.00 -7.89
N ILE A 138 -11.86 -15.89 -8.63
CA ILE A 138 -12.16 -17.32 -8.66
C ILE A 138 -11.06 -18.03 -7.84
N PRO A 139 -11.39 -18.61 -6.68
CA PRO A 139 -10.42 -19.33 -5.86
C PRO A 139 -9.94 -20.60 -6.55
N ASN A 140 -8.70 -20.99 -6.24
CA ASN A 140 -8.17 -22.32 -6.59
C ASN A 140 -8.05 -23.12 -5.30
N LYS A 141 -9.20 -23.66 -4.84
CA LYS A 141 -9.38 -24.40 -3.57
C LYS A 141 -9.17 -23.59 -2.29
N LYS A 142 -8.41 -22.51 -2.36
CA LYS A 142 -8.09 -21.63 -1.25
C LYS A 142 -8.87 -20.32 -1.32
N VAL A 143 -9.51 -19.96 -0.21
CA VAL A 143 -10.30 -18.74 -0.04
C VAL A 143 -9.58 -17.79 0.90
N VAL A 144 -9.53 -16.50 0.53
CA VAL A 144 -9.00 -15.44 1.38
C VAL A 144 -10.10 -15.00 2.35
N GLY A 145 -9.78 -14.86 3.64
CA GLY A 145 -10.73 -14.35 4.63
C GLY A 145 -11.32 -13.01 4.20
N LEU A 146 -12.65 -12.92 4.10
CA LEU A 146 -13.34 -11.76 3.51
C LEU A 146 -12.96 -10.42 4.17
N SER A 147 -12.68 -10.43 5.48
CA SER A 147 -12.26 -9.24 6.23
C SER A 147 -10.86 -8.73 5.84
N LYS A 148 -10.08 -9.50 5.09
CA LYS A 148 -8.76 -9.11 4.56
C LYS A 148 -8.84 -8.39 3.22
N LEU A 149 -9.92 -8.57 2.48
CA LEU A 149 -10.13 -7.90 1.19
C LEU A 149 -10.43 -6.40 1.35
N ALA A 150 -10.87 -5.98 2.53
CA ALA A 150 -11.14 -4.58 2.87
C ALA A 150 -10.03 -3.92 3.71
N ARG A 151 -8.87 -4.60 3.88
CA ARG A 151 -7.74 -4.09 4.67
C ARG A 151 -6.63 -3.56 3.79
#